data_AF-A0A7J4LCM4-F1
#
_entry.id   AF-A0A7J4LCM4-F1
#
_cell.length_a   1.000
_cell.length_b   1.000
_cell.length_c   1.000
_cell.angle_alpha   90.00
_cell.angle_beta   90.00
_cell.angle_gamma   90.00
#
_symmetry.space_group_name_H-M   'P 1'
#
loop_
_entity.id
_entity.type
_entity.pdbx_description
1 polymer ?
#
loop_
_entity_poly.entity_id
_entity_poly.type
_entity_poly.pdbx_seq_one_letter_code
_entity_poly.pdbx_strand_id
1 'polypeptide(L)'
;MVLLLAGALVLIWIGYWIGSVVKDQEWKESLPKLRKDSVEKSRQVLTGKFSEQLAPYLPDFPYSPTESRFIGSPIDLIVFRGLDNKEPEEVVFVEIKTGNAKLSDVEKKLKEAIESKKIKWVEYRL
;
A
#
# COMPACT_ATOMS: atom_id res chain seq x y z
N MET A 1 -39.22 -35.96 35.46
CA MET A 1 -38.33 -34.79 35.65
C MET A 1 -36.90 -35.06 35.19
N VAL A 2 -36.20 -36.06 35.74
CA VAL A 2 -34.82 -36.41 35.35
C VAL A 2 -34.67 -36.77 33.86
N LEU A 3 -35.58 -37.58 33.30
CA LEU A 3 -35.56 -37.95 31.87
C LEU A 3 -35.79 -36.76 30.93
N LEU A 4 -36.61 -35.78 31.33
CA LEU A 4 -36.86 -34.56 30.55
C LEU A 4 -35.63 -33.64 30.54
N LEU A 5 -34.96 -33.50 31.69
CA LEU A 5 -33.73 -32.72 31.80
C LEU A 5 -32.58 -33.36 31.01
N ALA A 6 -32.46 -34.69 31.05
CA ALA A 6 -31.47 -35.43 30.26
C ALA A 6 -31.72 -35.26 28.75
N GLY A 7 -32.98 -35.35 28.30
CA GLY A 7 -33.34 -35.10 26.91
C GLY A 7 -33.01 -33.68 26.43
N ALA A 8 -33.27 -32.67 27.26
CA ALA A 8 -32.94 -31.27 26.93
C ALA A 8 -31.41 -31.05 26.79
N LEU A 9 -30.60 -31.64 27.67
CA LEU A 9 -29.14 -31.58 27.58
C LEU A 9 -28.61 -32.24 26.31
N VAL A 10 -29.20 -33.37 25.90
CA VAL A 10 -28.86 -34.05 24.65
C VAL A 10 -29.18 -33.18 23.44
N LEU A 11 -30.33 -32.50 23.42
CA LEU A 11 -30.70 -31.58 22.32
C LEU A 11 -29.76 -30.38 22.23
N ILE A 12 -29.37 -29.78 23.35
CA ILE A 12 -28.39 -28.66 23.38
C ILE A 12 -27.03 -29.16 22.88
N TRP A 13 -26.59 -30.33 23.31
CA TRP A 13 -25.33 -30.93 22.88
C TRP A 13 -25.31 -31.23 21.38
N ILE A 14 -26.40 -31.80 20.85
CA ILE A 14 -26.57 -32.05 19.41
C ILE A 14 -26.57 -30.73 18.62
N GLY A 15 -27.29 -29.72 19.09
CA GLY A 15 -27.33 -28.39 18.45
C GLY A 15 -25.95 -27.73 18.41
N TYR A 16 -25.19 -27.78 19.51
CA TYR A 16 -23.82 -27.29 19.56
C TYR A 16 -22.90 -28.06 18.60
N TRP A 17 -23.02 -29.39 18.57
CA TRP A 17 -22.23 -30.24 17.68
C TRP A 17 -22.51 -29.92 16.20
N ILE A 18 -23.78 -29.89 15.80
CA ILE A 18 -24.20 -29.51 14.43
C ILE A 18 -23.70 -28.11 14.08
N GLY A 19 -23.89 -27.13 14.97
CA GLY A 19 -23.43 -25.76 14.76
C GLY A 19 -21.90 -25.65 14.57
N SER A 20 -21.13 -26.43 15.34
CA SER A 20 -19.67 -26.46 15.19
C SER A 20 -19.22 -27.06 13.85
N VAL A 21 -19.89 -28.13 13.38
CA VAL A 21 -19.57 -28.80 12.11
C VAL A 21 -19.92 -27.91 10.91
N VAL A 22 -21.08 -27.26 10.92
CA VAL A 22 -21.49 -26.34 9.84
C VAL A 22 -20.53 -25.15 9.75
N LYS A 23 -20.19 -24.55 10.90
CA LYS A 23 -19.22 -23.44 10.96
C LYS A 23 -17.85 -23.87 10.43
N ASP A 24 -17.39 -25.06 10.76
CA ASP A 24 -16.11 -25.59 10.24
C ASP A 24 -16.13 -25.82 8.73
N GLN A 25 -17.28 -26.23 8.16
CA GLN A 25 -17.44 -26.36 6.72
C GLN A 25 -17.43 -25.00 6.02
N GLU A 26 -18.22 -24.04 6.51
CA GLU A 26 -18.24 -22.66 5.98
C GLU A 26 -16.85 -22.00 6.06
N TRP A 27 -16.11 -22.22 7.16
CA TRP A 27 -14.72 -21.76 7.24
C TRP A 27 -13.84 -22.44 6.20
N LYS A 28 -13.92 -23.77 6.05
CA LYS A 28 -13.13 -24.49 5.05
C LYS A 28 -13.44 -24.07 3.62
N GLU A 29 -14.70 -23.77 3.30
CA GLU A 29 -15.12 -23.28 1.98
C GLU A 29 -14.71 -21.84 1.71
N SER A 30 -14.65 -20.99 2.75
CA SER A 30 -14.20 -19.60 2.62
C SER A 30 -12.67 -19.45 2.59
N LEU A 31 -11.90 -20.40 3.14
CA LEU A 31 -10.43 -20.37 3.18
C LEU A 31 -9.78 -20.17 1.79
N PRO A 32 -10.18 -20.88 0.70
CA PRO A 32 -9.63 -20.66 -0.62
C PRO A 32 -9.83 -19.23 -1.13
N LYS A 33 -11.02 -18.66 -0.91
CA LYS A 33 -11.36 -17.29 -1.32
C LYS A 33 -10.54 -16.27 -0.54
N LEU A 34 -10.49 -16.39 0.79
CA LEU A 34 -9.66 -15.54 1.66
C LEU A 34 -8.18 -15.58 1.27
N ARG A 35 -7.65 -16.77 0.94
CA ARG A 35 -6.26 -16.92 0.47
C ARG A 35 -6.06 -16.21 -0.86
N LYS A 36 -6.95 -16.43 -1.83
CA LYS A 36 -6.88 -15.79 -3.15
C LYS A 36 -6.93 -14.26 -3.02
N ASP A 37 -7.89 -13.74 -2.26
CA ASP A 37 -8.06 -12.31 -2.02
C ASP A 37 -6.81 -11.71 -1.35
N SER A 38 -6.20 -12.42 -0.41
CA SER A 38 -4.97 -11.99 0.27
C SER A 38 -3.78 -11.92 -0.69
N VAL A 39 -3.64 -12.91 -1.58
CA VAL A 39 -2.61 -12.94 -2.62
C VAL A 39 -2.82 -11.81 -3.63
N GLU A 40 -4.04 -11.57 -4.08
CA GLU A 40 -4.36 -10.50 -5.02
C GLU A 40 -4.08 -9.12 -4.44
N LYS A 41 -4.49 -8.87 -3.19
CA LYS A 41 -4.16 -7.62 -2.48
C LYS A 41 -2.65 -7.43 -2.35
N SER A 42 -1.93 -8.48 -1.94
CA SER A 42 -0.47 -8.42 -1.84
C SER A 42 0.17 -8.09 -3.19
N ARG A 43 -0.27 -8.73 -4.27
CA ARG A 43 0.20 -8.43 -5.64
C ARG A 43 -0.06 -6.97 -6.01
N GLN A 44 -1.26 -6.45 -5.78
CA GLN A 44 -1.58 -5.05 -6.08
C GLN A 44 -0.67 -4.08 -5.33
N VAL A 45 -0.44 -4.32 -4.03
CA VAL A 45 0.46 -3.50 -3.20
C VAL A 45 1.90 -3.58 -3.72
N LEU A 46 2.41 -4.78 -4.00
CA LEU A 46 3.77 -4.97 -4.49
C LEU A 46 3.98 -4.35 -5.87
N THR A 47 3.01 -4.51 -6.78
CA THR A 47 3.05 -3.89 -8.10
C THR A 47 3.12 -2.37 -7.98
N GLY A 48 2.32 -1.75 -7.11
CA GLY A 48 2.40 -0.29 -6.88
C GLY A 48 3.80 0.14 -6.45
N LYS A 49 4.37 -0.53 -5.45
CA LYS A 49 5.74 -0.24 -4.96
C LYS A 49 6.81 -0.40 -6.03
N PHE A 50 6.70 -1.44 -6.86
CA PHE A 50 7.65 -1.62 -7.96
C PHE A 50 7.47 -0.56 -9.04
N SER A 51 6.24 -0.17 -9.36
CA SER A 51 5.96 0.92 -10.29
C SER A 51 6.58 2.23 -9.81
N GLU A 52 6.51 2.54 -8.51
CA GLU A 52 7.14 3.72 -7.92
C GLU A 52 8.67 3.72 -8.15
N GLN A 53 9.33 2.59 -7.89
CA GLN A 53 10.79 2.49 -8.03
C GLN A 53 11.27 2.42 -9.48
N LEU A 54 10.48 1.80 -10.37
CA LEU A 54 10.83 1.59 -11.76
C LEU A 54 10.39 2.73 -12.68
N ALA A 55 9.56 3.65 -12.19
CA ALA A 55 9.05 4.76 -12.99
C ALA A 55 10.13 5.52 -13.78
N PRO A 56 11.33 5.82 -13.24
CA PRO A 56 12.36 6.51 -14.01
C PRO A 56 12.84 5.78 -15.27
N TYR A 57 12.60 4.47 -15.36
CA TYR A 57 12.98 3.64 -16.51
C TYR A 57 11.82 3.38 -17.48
N LEU A 58 10.63 3.94 -17.22
CA LEU A 58 9.48 3.81 -18.10
C LEU A 58 9.58 4.80 -19.28
N PRO A 59 9.14 4.43 -20.49
CA PRO A 59 9.27 5.26 -21.69
C PRO A 59 8.68 6.67 -21.58
N ASP A 60 7.59 6.83 -20.82
CA ASP A 60 6.86 8.10 -20.71
C ASP A 60 7.27 8.94 -19.50
N PHE A 61 8.29 8.52 -18.74
CA PHE A 61 8.75 9.30 -17.59
C PHE A 61 9.52 10.54 -18.07
N PRO A 62 9.16 11.75 -17.61
CA PRO A 62 9.61 12.99 -18.25
C PRO A 62 11.04 13.42 -17.89
N TYR A 63 11.74 12.66 -17.03
CA TYR A 63 13.07 13.00 -16.55
C TYR A 63 14.06 11.85 -16.79
N SER A 64 15.36 12.17 -16.75
CA SER A 64 16.38 11.14 -16.89
C SER A 64 16.43 10.22 -15.67
N PRO A 65 16.53 8.89 -15.85
CA PRO A 65 16.74 7.96 -14.74
C PRO A 65 18.05 8.21 -13.98
N THR A 66 19.10 8.73 -14.64
CA THR A 66 20.40 9.06 -14.00
C THR A 66 20.32 10.26 -13.05
N GLU A 67 19.34 11.14 -13.26
CA GLU A 67 19.08 12.33 -12.44
C GLU A 67 17.99 12.12 -11.38
N SER A 68 17.31 10.98 -11.44
CA SER A 68 16.20 10.64 -10.54
C SER A 68 16.69 9.81 -9.35
N ARG A 69 16.23 10.13 -8.15
CA ARG A 69 16.56 9.41 -6.90
C ARG A 69 15.29 9.00 -6.19
N PHE A 70 15.11 7.70 -5.98
CA PHE A 70 14.00 7.17 -5.20
C PHE A 70 14.23 7.40 -3.70
N ILE A 71 13.22 7.96 -3.04
CA ILE A 71 13.19 8.26 -1.61
C ILE A 71 12.10 7.44 -0.92
N GLY A 72 10.92 7.29 -1.55
CA GLY A 72 9.78 6.54 -1.01
C GLY A 72 8.76 7.44 -0.29
N SER A 73 8.39 7.17 0.96
CA SER A 73 7.39 7.99 1.65
C SER A 73 8.03 9.19 2.36
N PRO A 74 7.44 10.41 2.33
CA PRO A 74 6.13 10.80 1.76
C PRO A 74 6.16 11.37 0.32
N ILE A 75 7.29 11.27 -0.40
CA ILE A 75 7.46 11.64 -1.81
C ILE A 75 8.35 10.59 -2.49
N ASP A 76 7.85 9.95 -3.54
CA ASP A 76 8.53 8.80 -4.14
C ASP A 76 9.92 9.12 -4.69
N LEU A 77 10.06 10.22 -5.42
CA LEU A 77 11.28 10.56 -6.15
C LEU A 77 11.68 12.04 -5.95
N ILE A 78 12.99 12.28 -5.98
CA ILE A 78 13.58 13.61 -6.20
C ILE A 78 14.39 13.55 -7.49
N VAL A 79 14.14 14.49 -8.39
CA VAL A 79 14.90 14.65 -9.64
C VAL A 79 15.81 15.88 -9.49
N PHE A 80 17.09 15.69 -9.75
CA PHE A 80 18.09 16.75 -9.78
C PHE A 80 18.40 17.09 -11.24
N ARG A 81 17.56 17.91 -11.86
CA ARG A 81 17.68 18.21 -13.29
C ARG A 81 18.99 18.97 -13.56
N GLY A 82 19.73 18.54 -14.58
CA GLY A 82 21.02 19.12 -14.96
C GLY A 82 22.21 18.55 -14.17
N LEU A 83 21.97 17.59 -13.27
CA LEU A 83 23.01 16.92 -12.50
C LEU A 83 24.01 16.17 -13.40
N ASP A 84 23.55 15.59 -14.51
CA ASP A 84 24.43 14.89 -15.45
C ASP A 84 25.45 15.85 -16.10
N ASN A 85 25.04 17.12 -16.29
CA ASN A 85 25.89 18.20 -16.81
C ASN A 85 26.73 18.87 -15.71
N LYS A 86 26.67 18.39 -14.46
CA LYS A 86 27.30 18.99 -13.27
C LYS A 86 26.82 20.41 -12.95
N GLU A 87 25.66 20.80 -13.46
CA GLU A 87 25.06 22.10 -13.24
C GLU A 87 23.59 21.91 -12.83
N PRO A 88 23.30 21.70 -11.54
CA PRO A 88 21.93 21.47 -11.07
C PRO A 88 21.06 22.71 -11.29
N GLU A 89 20.05 22.58 -12.15
CA GLU A 89 19.13 23.66 -12.53
C GLU A 89 17.90 23.70 -11.61
N GLU A 90 17.36 22.52 -11.28
CA GLU A 90 16.08 22.37 -10.61
C GLU A 90 16.05 21.10 -9.76
N VAL A 91 15.41 21.19 -8.59
CA VAL A 91 15.08 20.04 -7.76
C VAL A 91 13.57 19.80 -7.86
N VAL A 92 13.18 18.72 -8.53
CA VAL A 92 11.77 18.36 -8.73
C VAL A 92 11.38 17.26 -7.76
N PHE A 93 10.30 17.48 -7.04
CA PHE A 93 9.67 16.46 -6.20
C PHE A 93 8.59 15.75 -7.02
N VAL A 94 8.68 14.42 -7.11
CA VAL A 94 7.79 13.62 -7.97
C VAL A 94 7.10 12.55 -7.11
N GLU A 95 5.78 12.60 -7.11
CA GLU A 95 4.91 11.57 -6.54
C GLU A 95 4.31 10.74 -7.68
N ILE A 96 4.41 9.42 -7.60
CA ILE A 96 3.97 8.51 -8.66
C ILE A 96 2.61 7.94 -8.28
N LYS A 97 1.65 8.09 -9.19
CA LYS A 97 0.32 7.48 -9.07
C LYS A 97 0.08 6.53 -10.22
N THR A 98 -0.45 5.36 -9.89
CA THR A 98 -0.88 4.36 -10.88
C THR A 98 -2.40 4.33 -10.97
N GLY A 99 -2.94 4.22 -12.20
CA GLY A 99 -4.38 4.17 -12.44
C GLY A 99 -5.14 5.38 -11.89
N ASN A 100 -6.15 5.12 -11.05
CA ASN A 100 -7.00 6.16 -10.45
C ASN A 100 -6.54 6.61 -9.05
N ALA A 101 -5.29 6.30 -8.67
CA ALA A 101 -4.76 6.69 -7.37
C ALA A 101 -4.69 8.22 -7.25
N LYS A 102 -5.15 8.74 -6.11
CA LYS A 102 -5.17 10.18 -5.79
C LYS A 102 -4.09 10.48 -4.75
N LEU A 103 -3.72 11.76 -4.66
CA LEU A 103 -2.84 12.22 -3.58
C LEU A 103 -3.48 11.96 -2.21
N SER A 104 -2.69 11.45 -1.27
CA SER A 104 -3.04 11.38 0.14
C SER A 104 -3.07 12.78 0.75
N ASP A 105 -3.70 12.94 1.93
CA ASP A 105 -3.76 14.25 2.58
C ASP A 105 -2.38 14.77 3.02
N VAL A 106 -1.44 13.87 3.31
CA VAL A 106 -0.05 14.22 3.60
C VAL A 106 0.64 14.73 2.33
N GLU A 107 0.50 14.01 1.21
CA GLU A 107 1.06 14.42 -0.08
C GLU A 107 0.49 15.76 -0.56
N LYS A 108 -0.82 16.00 -0.39
CA LYS A 108 -1.44 17.29 -0.72
C LYS A 108 -0.82 18.45 0.07
N LYS A 109 -0.69 18.30 1.38
CA LYS A 109 -0.06 19.32 2.25
C LYS A 109 1.40 19.56 1.88
N LEU A 110 2.10 18.51 1.49
CA LEU A 110 3.48 18.59 1.07
C LEU A 110 3.63 19.27 -0.29
N LYS A 111 2.77 18.94 -1.25
CA LYS A 111 2.63 19.65 -2.52
C LYS A 111 2.38 21.14 -2.28
N GLU A 112 1.43 21.50 -1.41
CA GLU A 112 1.15 22.90 -1.06
C GLU A 112 2.38 23.61 -0.46
N ALA A 113 3.15 22.93 0.39
CA ALA A 113 4.38 23.48 0.96
C ALA A 113 5.44 23.75 -0.13
N ILE A 114 5.60 22.82 -1.07
CA ILE A 114 6.52 22.94 -2.21
C ILE A 114 6.09 24.08 -3.15
N GLU A 115 4.82 24.11 -3.57
CA GLU A 115 4.27 25.15 -4.44
C GLU A 115 4.31 26.54 -3.79
N SER A 116 4.15 26.60 -2.47
CA SER A 116 4.32 27.82 -1.67
C SER A 116 5.79 28.20 -1.43
N LYS A 117 6.75 27.50 -2.05
CA LYS A 117 8.20 27.69 -1.90
C LYS A 117 8.70 27.61 -0.45
N LYS A 118 8.02 26.83 0.41
CA LYS A 118 8.43 26.56 1.80
C LYS A 118 9.52 25.48 1.87
N ILE A 119 10.55 25.64 1.05
CA ILE A 119 11.68 24.70 0.93
C ILE A 119 12.93 25.45 1.39
N LYS A 120 13.81 24.77 2.15
CA LYS A 120 15.05 25.37 2.66
C LYS A 120 16.25 24.45 2.46
N TRP A 121 17.40 25.05 2.18
CA TRP A 121 18.71 24.40 2.30
C TRP A 121 19.27 24.66 3.70
N VAL A 122 19.77 23.61 4.36
CA VAL A 122 20.43 23.72 5.67
C VAL A 122 21.69 22.88 5.65
N GLU A 123 22.83 23.51 5.89
CA GLU A 123 24.06 22.81 6.24
C GLU A 123 24.12 22.63 7.74
N TYR A 124 24.15 21.38 8.19
CA TYR A 124 24.39 21.04 9.59
C TYR A 124 25.75 20.35 9.69
N ARG A 125 26.66 20.91 10.48
CA ARG A 125 27.99 20.37 10.74
C ARG A 125 28.04 19.87 12.18
N LEU A 126 28.59 18.69 12.39
CA LEU A 126 28.85 18.10 13.70
C LEU A 126 30.16 18.63 14.29
#